data_AF-A0AA95MBG6-F1
#
_entry.id   AF-A0AA95MBG6-F1
#
_cell.length_a   1.000
_cell.length_b   1.000
_cell.length_c   1.000
_cell.angle_alpha   90.00
_cell.angle_beta   90.00
_cell.angle_gamma   90.00
#
_symmetry.space_group_name_H-M   'P 1'
#
loop_
_entity.id
_entity.type
_entity.pdbx_description
1 polymer ?
#
loop_
_entity_poly.entity_id
_entity_poly.type
_entity_poly.pdbx_seq_one_letter_code
_entity_poly.pdbx_strand_id
1 'polypeptide(L)'
;MEQMPYQIQTYFLEIKKADLKDLRKDIWSDIPVPACLQVGNTRYNVEICYRGSYTREFRKKSYMIKFMEPKTVSDAHILHLNAEYRDPSLFRNKLSLDFFQDIGVLSPDSQHINLVRNGSLKGVYLKLESVDEMFLKRRGLPLGPIFYAVGSGANFSLYKKNGKRKASLTSGYQKAFGNESDYKYLIELVKKVNNTPLSDFPRIIFNLIDTKKYAQWLAGAVCTMNNDGFTHNYALYRNSNTEQFEIIPWDYDGTWGRKISGSIMKYNYVPIGGKETNQLSFLLLQVPEFRKLYRNILEELLETKFTVPYLTNKVTSMHQALRPHILQDPFKKKDIEIFDGEPEVIFQFIRDRTAYLKKRLKYLNS
;
A
#
# COMPACT_ATOMS: atom_id res chain seq x y z
N MET A 1 14.44 17.21 -19.95
CA MET A 1 15.08 16.58 -18.78
C MET A 1 15.27 15.11 -19.13
N GLU A 2 16.49 14.66 -19.32
CA GLU A 2 16.79 13.22 -19.41
C GLU A 2 16.30 12.54 -18.12
N GLN A 3 15.44 11.52 -18.27
CA GLN A 3 15.06 10.68 -17.15
C GLN A 3 16.30 9.92 -16.70
N MET A 4 16.76 10.20 -15.48
CA MET A 4 17.79 9.39 -14.82
C MET A 4 17.39 7.90 -14.90
N PRO A 5 18.30 7.00 -15.31
CA PRO A 5 17.96 5.60 -15.47
C PRO A 5 17.48 5.00 -14.15
N TYR A 6 16.50 4.09 -14.21
CA TYR A 6 15.99 3.38 -13.05
C TYR A 6 17.10 2.50 -12.44
N GLN A 7 17.76 2.99 -11.39
CA GLN A 7 18.90 2.30 -10.77
C GLN A 7 18.47 1.40 -9.61
N ILE A 8 18.93 0.14 -9.64
CA ILE A 8 18.72 -0.86 -8.60
C ILE A 8 20.02 -1.02 -7.81
N GLN A 9 20.04 -0.49 -6.59
CA GLN A 9 21.20 -0.57 -5.70
C GLN A 9 21.29 -1.94 -5.02
N THR A 10 22.48 -2.33 -4.59
CA THR A 10 22.70 -3.56 -3.80
C THR A 10 22.91 -3.21 -2.34
N TYR A 11 22.12 -3.83 -1.47
CA TYR A 11 22.19 -3.70 -0.02
C TYR A 11 22.77 -5.00 0.56
N PHE A 12 23.76 -4.88 1.44
CA PHE A 12 24.36 -6.02 2.11
C PHE A 12 23.89 -6.05 3.56
N LEU A 13 23.26 -7.16 3.96
CA LEU A 13 22.74 -7.38 5.30
C LEU A 13 23.55 -8.48 5.98
N GLU A 14 24.24 -8.12 7.04
CA GLU A 14 25.04 -9.03 7.86
C GLU A 14 24.34 -9.30 9.19
N ILE A 15 24.14 -10.58 9.50
CA ILE A 15 23.46 -11.05 10.70
C ILE A 15 24.33 -12.15 11.30
N LYS A 16 24.66 -12.06 12.59
CA LYS A 16 25.45 -13.11 13.25
C LYS A 16 24.70 -14.43 13.21
N LYS A 17 25.43 -15.54 13.22
CA LYS A 17 24.83 -16.88 13.12
C LYS A 17 23.81 -17.18 14.23
N ALA A 18 24.06 -16.70 15.46
CA ALA A 18 23.15 -16.85 16.59
C ALA A 18 21.85 -16.07 16.36
N ASP A 19 21.95 -14.77 16.06
CA ASP A 19 20.80 -13.89 15.77
C ASP A 19 19.94 -14.42 14.61
N LEU A 20 20.57 -14.94 13.55
CA LEU A 20 19.85 -15.54 12.43
C LEU A 20 19.15 -16.85 12.80
N LYS A 21 19.68 -17.61 13.78
CA LYS A 21 19.02 -18.80 14.32
C LYS A 21 17.80 -18.39 15.13
N ASP A 22 17.90 -17.34 15.94
CA ASP A 22 16.79 -16.82 16.73
C ASP A 22 15.67 -16.29 15.85
N LEU A 23 16.00 -15.50 14.83
CA LEU A 23 15.04 -15.01 13.84
C LEU A 23 14.29 -16.15 13.11
N ARG A 24 14.93 -17.32 12.93
CA ARG A 24 14.34 -18.49 12.27
C ARG A 24 13.57 -19.41 13.20
N LYS A 25 13.82 -19.34 14.52
CA LYS A 25 13.23 -20.22 15.52
C LYS A 25 11.72 -19.99 15.60
N ASP A 26 11.31 -18.73 15.58
CA ASP A 26 9.91 -18.32 15.53
C ASP A 26 9.74 -17.24 14.47
N ILE A 27 9.23 -17.64 13.31
CA ILE A 27 9.00 -16.72 12.19
C ILE A 27 7.88 -15.71 12.50
N TRP A 28 7.05 -15.96 13.50
CA TRP A 28 5.94 -15.09 13.90
C TRP A 28 6.33 -14.07 14.97
N SER A 29 7.53 -14.21 15.54
CA SER A 29 8.06 -13.24 16.49
C SER A 29 8.29 -11.89 15.83
N ASP A 30 7.83 -10.84 16.51
CA ASP A 30 8.12 -9.44 16.17
C ASP A 30 9.30 -8.88 16.96
N ILE A 31 9.98 -9.71 17.77
CA ILE A 31 11.18 -9.32 18.50
C ILE A 31 12.33 -9.20 17.48
N PRO A 32 12.91 -8.00 17.30
CA PRO A 32 13.99 -7.83 16.35
C PRO A 32 15.32 -8.38 16.88
N VAL A 33 16.21 -8.70 15.95
CA VAL A 33 17.59 -9.11 16.23
C VAL A 33 18.58 -8.11 15.64
N PRO A 34 19.76 -7.92 16.24
CA PRO A 34 20.76 -6.99 15.72
C PRO A 34 21.34 -7.48 14.38
N ALA A 35 21.66 -6.52 13.51
CA ALA A 35 22.30 -6.74 12.22
C ALA A 35 23.09 -5.49 11.78
N CYS A 36 23.90 -5.64 10.74
CA CYS A 36 24.56 -4.53 10.06
C CYS A 36 24.02 -4.43 8.62
N LEU A 37 23.51 -3.26 8.25
CA LEU A 37 23.11 -2.96 6.89
C LEU A 37 24.18 -2.08 6.24
N GLN A 38 24.70 -2.51 5.10
CA GLN A 38 25.60 -1.71 4.28
C GLN A 38 24.90 -1.26 2.99
N VAL A 39 24.96 0.04 2.72
CA VAL A 39 24.46 0.70 1.50
C VAL A 39 25.59 1.51 0.89
N GLY A 40 26.04 1.12 -0.30
CA GLY A 40 27.28 1.65 -0.88
C GLY A 40 28.46 1.40 0.05
N ASN A 41 29.16 2.47 0.44
CA ASN A 41 30.32 2.42 1.35
C ASN A 41 29.95 2.66 2.82
N THR A 42 28.67 2.90 3.13
CA THR A 42 28.24 3.25 4.50
C THR A 42 27.63 2.03 5.18
N ARG A 43 27.98 1.83 6.45
CA ARG A 43 27.45 0.76 7.30
C ARG A 43 26.59 1.35 8.41
N TYR A 44 25.48 0.68 8.70
CA TYR A 44 24.50 1.09 9.70
C TYR A 44 24.25 -0.05 10.68
N ASN A 45 24.23 0.28 11.97
CA ASN A 45 23.76 -0.64 12.99
C ASN A 45 22.23 -0.63 12.96
N VAL A 46 21.64 -1.80 12.74
CA VAL A 46 20.19 -1.96 12.58
C VAL A 46 19.67 -3.10 13.43
N GLU A 47 18.38 -3.06 13.67
CA GLU A 47 17.57 -4.15 14.20
C GLU A 47 16.64 -4.65 13.10
N ILE A 48 16.46 -5.97 12.99
CA ILE A 48 15.62 -6.56 11.95
C ILE A 48 14.65 -7.59 12.53
N CYS A 49 13.45 -7.67 11.96
CA CYS A 49 12.54 -8.79 12.15
C CYS A 49 11.90 -9.18 10.81
N TYR A 50 11.27 -10.35 10.76
CA TYR A 50 10.41 -10.68 9.62
C TYR A 50 9.15 -9.82 9.65
N ARG A 51 8.69 -9.39 8.48
CA ARG A 51 7.45 -8.61 8.35
C ARG A 51 6.37 -9.34 7.57
N GLY A 52 5.13 -8.90 7.80
CA GLY A 52 3.94 -9.40 7.14
C GLY A 52 3.20 -10.43 7.98
N SER A 53 2.24 -11.12 7.36
CA SER A 53 1.46 -12.20 7.97
C SER A 53 1.83 -13.52 7.27
N TYR A 54 0.95 -14.08 6.45
CA TYR A 54 1.21 -15.31 5.68
C TYR A 54 2.50 -15.27 4.83
N THR A 55 2.98 -14.08 4.43
CA THR A 55 4.22 -13.90 3.69
C THR A 55 5.47 -14.33 4.48
N ARG A 56 5.39 -14.43 5.81
CA ARG A 56 6.48 -14.96 6.66
C ARG A 56 6.74 -16.44 6.40
N GLU A 57 5.79 -17.19 5.86
CA GLU A 57 5.97 -18.59 5.51
C GLU A 57 6.84 -18.77 4.24
N PHE A 58 6.93 -17.74 3.39
CA PHE A 58 7.62 -17.84 2.12
C PHE A 58 9.12 -18.08 2.27
N ARG A 59 9.68 -18.85 1.33
CA ARG A 59 11.11 -19.14 1.29
C ARG A 59 11.96 -17.86 1.17
N LYS A 60 11.47 -16.88 0.40
CA LYS A 60 12.02 -15.53 0.31
C LYS A 60 11.31 -14.63 1.33
N LYS A 61 11.95 -14.42 2.48
CA LYS A 61 11.40 -13.67 3.63
C LYS A 61 11.45 -12.17 3.38
N SER A 62 10.45 -11.43 3.85
CA SER A 62 10.45 -9.96 3.90
C SER A 62 10.93 -9.46 5.26
N TYR A 63 11.51 -8.26 5.33
CA TYR A 63 12.11 -7.71 6.54
C TYR A 63 11.55 -6.34 6.89
N MET A 64 11.39 -6.06 8.17
CA MET A 64 11.42 -4.70 8.70
C MET A 64 12.84 -4.44 9.21
N ILE A 65 13.38 -3.27 8.90
CA ILE A 65 14.69 -2.81 9.33
C ILE A 65 14.50 -1.52 10.11
N LYS A 66 14.99 -1.48 11.34
CA LYS A 66 14.99 -0.30 12.21
C LYS A 66 16.43 0.19 12.40
N PHE A 67 16.68 1.46 12.16
CA PHE A 67 17.99 2.05 12.38
C PHE A 67 18.24 2.31 13.87
N MET A 68 19.40 1.89 14.36
CA MET A 68 19.80 2.05 15.77
C MET A 68 20.83 3.17 15.90
N GLU A 69 21.83 3.19 15.02
CA GLU A 69 22.86 4.21 14.99
C GLU A 69 23.36 4.50 13.55
N PRO A 70 23.20 5.74 13.06
CA PRO A 70 22.32 6.78 13.61
C PRO A 70 20.85 6.31 13.61
N LYS A 71 20.01 6.83 14.52
CA LYS A 71 18.59 6.45 14.63
C LYS A 71 17.75 6.83 13.41
N THR A 72 18.23 7.80 12.62
CA THR A 72 17.56 8.28 11.41
C THR A 72 18.60 8.37 10.30
N VAL A 73 18.27 7.84 9.13
CA VAL A 73 19.08 7.89 7.90
C VAL A 73 18.20 8.40 6.77
N SER A 74 18.61 9.50 6.12
CA SER A 74 17.84 10.12 5.02
C SER A 74 16.36 10.32 5.37
N ASP A 75 16.10 10.89 6.55
CA ASP A 75 14.76 11.13 7.09
C ASP A 75 13.90 9.86 7.20
N ALA A 76 14.51 8.71 7.51
CA ALA A 76 13.79 7.48 7.84
C ALA A 76 14.45 6.78 9.03
N HIS A 77 13.63 6.26 9.94
CA HIS A 77 14.11 5.42 11.06
C HIS A 77 13.73 3.94 10.87
N ILE A 78 12.74 3.64 10.03
CA ILE A 78 12.32 2.29 9.63
C ILE A 78 12.29 2.17 8.10
N LEU A 79 12.72 1.03 7.59
CA LEU A 79 12.55 0.60 6.20
C LEU A 79 11.84 -0.74 6.15
N HIS A 80 11.00 -0.94 5.15
CA HIS A 80 10.41 -2.25 4.86
C HIS A 80 11.02 -2.81 3.58
N LEU A 81 11.51 -4.04 3.62
CA LEU A 81 11.98 -4.78 2.45
C LEU A 81 11.01 -5.91 2.13
N ASN A 82 10.20 -5.71 1.10
CA ASN A 82 9.28 -6.72 0.60
C ASN A 82 9.94 -7.62 -0.43
N ALA A 83 9.74 -8.92 -0.27
CA ALA A 83 10.18 -9.91 -1.25
C ALA A 83 9.35 -9.90 -2.54
N GLU A 84 8.16 -9.28 -2.52
CA GLU A 84 7.15 -9.27 -3.60
C GLU A 84 6.98 -10.68 -4.22
N TYR A 85 6.94 -11.69 -3.34
CA TYR A 85 7.25 -13.07 -3.73
C TYR A 85 6.15 -13.69 -4.60
N ARG A 86 4.89 -13.33 -4.37
CA ARG A 86 3.74 -13.82 -5.15
C ARG A 86 3.45 -12.99 -6.39
N ASP A 87 3.92 -11.75 -6.44
CA ASP A 87 3.87 -10.92 -7.64
C ASP A 87 4.90 -11.45 -8.67
N PRO A 88 4.48 -11.94 -9.84
CA PRO A 88 5.40 -12.38 -10.88
C PRO A 88 6.15 -11.22 -11.53
N SER A 89 5.64 -9.99 -11.46
CA SER A 89 6.34 -8.82 -12.00
C SER A 89 7.29 -8.17 -10.99
N LEU A 90 7.07 -8.39 -9.69
CA LEU A 90 7.72 -7.73 -8.55
C LEU A 90 7.48 -6.20 -8.46
N PHE A 91 6.79 -5.57 -9.41
CA PHE A 91 6.63 -4.12 -9.47
C PHE A 91 5.18 -3.64 -9.37
N ARG A 92 4.18 -4.51 -9.16
CA ARG A 92 2.77 -4.09 -9.03
C ARG A 92 2.54 -3.17 -7.84
N ASN A 93 3.15 -3.50 -6.71
CA ASN A 93 3.04 -2.70 -5.50
C ASN A 93 3.61 -1.28 -5.75
N LYS A 94 4.83 -1.18 -6.31
CA LYS A 94 5.40 0.11 -6.71
C LYS A 94 4.52 0.85 -7.71
N LEU A 95 4.07 0.19 -8.77
CA LEU A 95 3.22 0.79 -9.80
C LEU A 95 1.95 1.38 -9.21
N SER A 96 1.31 0.66 -8.27
CA SER A 96 0.15 1.15 -7.55
C SER A 96 0.46 2.35 -6.67
N LEU A 97 1.50 2.27 -5.84
CA LEU A 97 1.84 3.34 -4.91
C LEU A 97 2.22 4.62 -5.65
N ASP A 98 3.02 4.52 -6.71
CA ASP A 98 3.37 5.63 -7.60
C ASP A 98 2.11 6.19 -8.29
N PHE A 99 1.18 5.33 -8.75
CA PHE A 99 -0.08 5.77 -9.35
C PHE A 99 -0.95 6.55 -8.34
N PHE A 100 -0.98 6.16 -7.06
CA PHE A 100 -1.67 6.95 -6.03
C PHE A 100 -1.05 8.33 -5.84
N GLN A 101 0.28 8.45 -5.89
CA GLN A 101 0.96 9.75 -5.87
C GLN A 101 0.56 10.59 -7.09
N ASP A 102 0.57 9.99 -8.29
CA ASP A 102 0.21 10.68 -9.55
C ASP A 102 -1.21 11.26 -9.49
N ILE A 103 -2.15 10.59 -8.82
CA ILE A 103 -3.55 11.05 -8.69
C ILE A 103 -3.79 11.94 -7.46
N GLY A 104 -2.75 12.31 -6.73
CA GLY A 104 -2.80 13.27 -5.62
C GLY A 104 -3.14 12.66 -4.25
N VAL A 105 -3.03 11.34 -4.09
CA VAL A 105 -3.21 10.65 -2.80
C VAL A 105 -1.85 10.51 -2.12
N LEU A 106 -1.79 10.77 -0.81
CA LEU A 106 -0.60 10.50 -0.02
C LEU A 106 -0.27 9.01 -0.11
N SER A 107 0.95 8.67 -0.51
CA SER A 107 1.35 7.28 -0.78
C SER A 107 2.86 7.10 -0.56
N PRO A 108 3.30 5.99 0.05
CA PRO A 108 4.70 5.73 0.37
C PRO A 108 5.58 5.62 -0.88
N ASP A 109 6.77 6.20 -0.78
CA ASP A 109 7.82 6.01 -1.78
C ASP A 109 8.33 4.58 -1.77
N SER A 110 8.79 4.11 -2.94
CA SER A 110 9.34 2.77 -3.07
C SER A 110 10.43 2.65 -4.14
N GLN A 111 11.38 1.74 -3.92
CA GLN A 111 12.51 1.52 -4.83
C GLN A 111 12.94 0.05 -4.80
N HIS A 112 13.21 -0.54 -5.97
CA HIS A 112 13.78 -1.88 -6.03
C HIS A 112 15.27 -1.87 -5.63
N ILE A 113 15.68 -2.90 -4.90
CA ILE A 113 17.08 -3.15 -4.49
C ILE A 113 17.43 -4.63 -4.68
N ASN A 114 18.71 -4.95 -4.81
CA ASN A 114 19.20 -6.31 -4.60
C ASN A 114 19.59 -6.48 -3.14
N LEU A 115 19.16 -7.58 -2.53
CA LEU A 115 19.58 -7.91 -1.16
C LEU A 115 20.62 -9.02 -1.20
N VAL A 116 21.78 -8.78 -0.60
CA VAL A 116 22.77 -9.81 -0.28
C VAL A 116 22.74 -10.01 1.23
N ARG A 117 22.54 -11.25 1.71
CA ARG A 117 22.52 -11.54 3.15
C ARG A 117 23.60 -12.55 3.51
N ASN A 118 24.52 -12.17 4.39
CA ASN A 118 25.71 -12.95 4.77
C ASN A 118 26.45 -13.50 3.53
N GLY A 119 26.80 -12.61 2.59
CA GLY A 119 27.52 -12.95 1.36
C GLY A 119 26.72 -13.67 0.28
N SER A 120 25.45 -14.05 0.52
CA SER A 120 24.61 -14.77 -0.43
C SER A 120 23.50 -13.88 -0.98
N LEU A 121 23.43 -13.75 -2.32
CA LEU A 121 22.35 -13.06 -3.01
C LEU A 121 20.98 -13.65 -2.63
N LYS A 122 20.07 -12.77 -2.20
CA LYS A 122 18.67 -13.08 -1.89
C LYS A 122 17.71 -12.56 -2.94
N GLY A 123 18.23 -11.89 -3.97
CA GLY A 123 17.48 -11.43 -5.13
C GLY A 123 16.92 -10.02 -4.97
N VAL A 124 15.93 -9.70 -5.80
CA VAL A 124 15.29 -8.37 -5.87
C VAL A 124 14.27 -8.19 -4.74
N TYR A 125 14.28 -7.04 -4.09
CA TYR A 125 13.30 -6.65 -3.08
C TYR A 125 12.74 -5.27 -3.41
N LEU A 126 11.53 -4.98 -2.95
CA LEU A 126 10.98 -3.64 -2.95
C LEU A 126 11.24 -3.00 -1.57
N LYS A 127 12.07 -1.97 -1.53
CA LYS A 127 12.21 -1.08 -0.36
C LYS A 127 11.03 -0.12 -0.34
N LEU A 128 10.30 -0.08 0.77
CA LEU A 128 9.15 0.79 1.01
C LEU A 128 9.45 1.76 2.15
N GLU A 129 9.07 3.01 1.96
CA GLU A 129 8.99 4.04 2.99
C GLU A 129 8.01 3.60 4.09
N SER A 130 8.34 3.83 5.36
CA SER A 130 7.39 3.63 6.45
C SER A 130 6.44 4.83 6.53
N VAL A 131 5.15 4.59 6.73
CA VAL A 131 4.14 5.65 6.89
C VAL A 131 4.02 6.00 8.37
N ASP A 132 4.94 6.84 8.83
CA ASP A 132 5.11 7.28 10.21
C ASP A 132 5.27 8.81 10.29
N GLU A 133 5.80 9.35 11.39
CA GLU A 133 6.04 10.79 11.51
C GLU A 133 7.11 11.33 10.55
N MET A 134 8.05 10.49 10.11
CA MET A 134 9.05 10.88 9.12
C MET A 134 8.40 11.03 7.74
N PHE A 135 7.46 10.15 7.39
CA PHE A 135 6.66 10.27 6.17
C PHE A 135 5.97 11.63 6.05
N LEU A 136 5.41 12.12 7.17
CA LEU A 136 4.77 13.44 7.26
C LEU A 136 5.79 14.58 7.16
N LYS A 137 6.87 14.52 7.95
CA LYS A 137 7.91 15.55 7.98
C LYS A 137 8.55 15.76 6.61
N ARG A 138 8.89 14.67 5.92
CA ARG A 138 9.51 14.71 4.59
C ARG A 138 8.64 15.39 3.53
N ARG A 139 7.32 15.40 3.75
CA ARG A 139 6.32 16.04 2.88
C ARG A 139 5.89 17.43 3.37
N GLY A 140 6.50 17.93 4.46
CA GLY A 140 6.10 19.21 5.07
C GLY A 140 4.66 19.21 5.60
N LEU A 141 4.12 18.04 5.92
CA LEU A 141 2.75 17.90 6.41
C LEU A 141 2.70 18.15 7.92
N PRO A 142 1.57 18.68 8.44
CA PRO A 142 1.33 18.74 9.87
C PRO A 142 1.49 17.35 10.51
N LEU A 143 2.05 17.30 11.71
CA LEU A 143 2.05 16.04 12.46
C LEU A 143 0.62 15.71 12.89
N GLY A 144 0.28 14.44 12.93
CA GLY A 144 -0.99 13.95 13.44
C GLY A 144 -1.02 12.43 13.48
N PRO A 145 -1.97 11.82 14.20
CA PRO A 145 -1.95 10.39 14.46
C PRO A 145 -2.12 9.59 13.17
N ILE A 146 -1.39 8.47 13.09
CA ILE A 146 -1.44 7.52 11.98
C ILE A 146 -1.86 6.14 12.50
N PHE A 147 -2.86 5.53 11.87
CA PHE A 147 -3.38 4.20 12.21
C PHE A 147 -3.34 3.26 11.01
N TYR A 148 -2.59 2.17 11.08
CA TYR A 148 -2.55 1.12 10.06
C TYR A 148 -3.76 0.19 10.18
N ALA A 149 -4.41 -0.11 9.05
CA ALA A 149 -5.44 -1.12 8.93
C ALA A 149 -4.79 -2.52 8.84
N VAL A 150 -4.59 -3.16 9.99
CA VAL A 150 -3.92 -4.46 10.13
C VAL A 150 -4.88 -5.64 10.33
N GLY A 151 -6.19 -5.40 10.33
CA GLY A 151 -7.22 -6.41 10.53
C GLY A 151 -8.50 -6.11 9.74
N SER A 152 -9.31 -7.12 9.44
CA SER A 152 -10.61 -6.96 8.78
C SER A 152 -11.63 -6.13 9.59
N GLY A 153 -11.31 -5.81 10.84
CA GLY A 153 -12.04 -4.83 11.66
C GLY A 153 -11.85 -3.38 11.20
N ALA A 154 -10.85 -3.07 10.37
CA ALA A 154 -10.63 -1.73 9.83
C ALA A 154 -11.59 -1.41 8.67
N ASN A 155 -12.89 -1.44 8.95
CA ASN A 155 -13.96 -1.39 7.94
C ASN A 155 -14.96 -0.23 8.14
N PHE A 156 -14.63 0.72 9.03
CA PHE A 156 -15.47 1.87 9.42
C PHE A 156 -16.86 1.51 9.99
N SER A 157 -17.15 0.24 10.29
CA SER A 157 -18.44 -0.23 10.82
C SER A 157 -18.41 -0.47 12.33
N LEU A 158 -19.59 -0.52 12.97
CA LEU A 158 -19.77 -1.07 14.33
C LEU A 158 -19.61 -2.60 14.38
N TYR A 159 -19.71 -3.26 13.22
CA TYR A 159 -19.78 -4.72 13.11
C TYR A 159 -18.58 -5.30 12.34
N LYS A 160 -18.24 -6.54 12.67
CA LYS A 160 -17.31 -7.38 11.90
C LYS A 160 -18.01 -7.89 10.64
N LYS A 161 -17.24 -8.40 9.68
CA LYS A 161 -17.75 -9.01 8.43
C LYS A 161 -18.78 -10.13 8.67
N ASN A 162 -18.67 -10.86 9.79
CA ASN A 162 -19.61 -11.93 10.16
C ASN A 162 -20.85 -11.44 10.91
N GLY A 163 -21.13 -10.13 10.91
CA GLY A 163 -22.29 -9.53 11.56
C GLY A 163 -22.17 -9.36 13.09
N LYS A 164 -21.13 -9.91 13.73
CA LYS A 164 -20.93 -9.73 15.18
C LYS A 164 -20.45 -8.31 15.48
N ARG A 165 -20.97 -7.70 16.56
CA ARG A 165 -20.51 -6.40 17.06
C ARG A 165 -19.02 -6.47 17.42
N LYS A 166 -18.28 -5.41 17.13
CA LYS A 166 -16.87 -5.32 17.53
C LYS A 166 -16.76 -5.10 19.04
N ALA A 167 -15.73 -5.70 19.65
CA ALA A 167 -15.40 -5.47 21.06
C ALA A 167 -14.92 -4.03 21.29
N SER A 168 -14.13 -3.50 20.34
CA SER A 168 -13.70 -2.09 20.31
C SER A 168 -13.92 -1.49 18.91
N LEU A 169 -14.25 -0.20 18.82
CA LEU A 169 -14.34 0.50 17.53
C LEU A 169 -12.97 0.69 16.86
N THR A 170 -11.88 0.55 17.61
CA THR A 170 -10.50 0.56 17.09
C THR A 170 -10.03 -0.82 16.62
N SER A 171 -10.86 -1.87 16.75
CA SER A 171 -10.47 -3.23 16.34
C SER A 171 -10.05 -3.27 14.88
N GLY A 172 -8.85 -3.79 14.60
CA GLY A 172 -8.28 -3.86 13.26
C GLY A 172 -7.36 -2.69 12.90
N TYR A 173 -7.23 -1.69 13.78
CA TYR A 173 -6.28 -0.59 13.62
C TYR A 173 -5.13 -0.69 14.61
N GLN A 174 -3.91 -0.55 14.11
CA GLN A 174 -2.70 -0.41 14.92
C GLN A 174 -2.15 0.99 14.75
N LYS A 175 -1.89 1.69 15.86
CA LYS A 175 -1.27 3.01 15.81
C LYS A 175 0.18 2.89 15.36
N ALA A 176 0.52 3.59 14.27
CA ALA A 176 1.88 3.73 13.77
C ALA A 176 2.56 4.97 14.36
N PHE A 177 1.80 6.07 14.54
CA PHE A 177 2.28 7.30 15.16
C PHE A 177 1.17 8.00 15.94
N GLY A 178 1.53 8.69 17.02
CA GLY A 178 0.62 9.40 17.94
C GLY A 178 0.52 8.78 19.33
N ASN A 179 -0.38 9.32 20.15
CA ASN A 179 -0.60 8.93 21.55
C ASN A 179 -1.79 7.96 21.70
N GLU A 180 -1.89 7.24 22.81
CA GLU A 180 -3.05 6.35 23.07
C GLU A 180 -4.38 7.11 23.08
N SER A 181 -4.37 8.35 23.58
CA SER A 181 -5.56 9.21 23.58
C SER A 181 -6.08 9.54 22.19
N ASP A 182 -5.26 9.44 21.13
CA ASP A 182 -5.65 9.82 19.78
C ASP A 182 -6.63 8.82 19.13
N TYR A 183 -6.75 7.61 19.69
CA TYR A 183 -7.79 6.67 19.30
C TYR A 183 -9.21 7.26 19.47
N LYS A 184 -9.39 8.29 20.31
CA LYS A 184 -10.66 9.02 20.44
C LYS A 184 -11.16 9.57 19.11
N TYR A 185 -10.28 10.07 18.24
CA TYR A 185 -10.65 10.64 16.93
C TYR A 185 -11.16 9.55 15.99
N LEU A 186 -10.50 8.39 15.97
CA LEU A 186 -10.94 7.23 15.19
C LEU A 186 -12.28 6.68 15.71
N ILE A 187 -12.44 6.59 17.03
CA ILE A 187 -13.70 6.18 17.68
C ILE A 187 -14.83 7.14 17.29
N GLU A 188 -14.57 8.45 17.32
CA GLU A 188 -15.53 9.47 16.92
C GLU A 188 -15.92 9.31 15.44
N LEU A 189 -14.93 9.18 14.54
CA LEU A 189 -15.18 8.95 13.12
C LEU A 189 -16.10 7.74 12.92
N VAL A 190 -15.77 6.58 13.50
CA VAL A 190 -16.58 5.36 13.36
C VAL A 190 -17.99 5.58 13.92
N LYS A 191 -18.14 6.24 15.08
CA LYS A 191 -19.47 6.55 15.64
C LYS A 191 -20.29 7.44 14.70
N LYS A 192 -19.70 8.53 14.17
CA LYS A 192 -20.37 9.47 13.28
C LYS A 192 -20.75 8.80 11.96
N VAL A 193 -19.88 7.97 11.39
CA VAL A 193 -20.19 7.19 10.19
C VAL A 193 -21.41 6.28 10.38
N ASN A 194 -21.56 5.64 11.55
CA ASN A 194 -22.63 4.65 11.74
C ASN A 194 -23.93 5.23 12.32
N ASN A 195 -23.89 6.38 13.00
CA ASN A 195 -25.03 6.92 13.74
C ASN A 195 -25.59 8.23 13.17
N THR A 196 -24.94 8.83 12.15
CA THR A 196 -25.45 10.08 11.54
C THR A 196 -26.50 9.74 10.48
N PRO A 197 -27.72 10.30 10.54
CA PRO A 197 -28.73 10.13 9.49
C PRO A 197 -28.20 10.60 8.12
N LEU A 198 -28.63 9.96 7.03
CA LEU A 198 -28.16 10.30 5.67
C LEU A 198 -28.40 11.78 5.30
N SER A 199 -29.46 12.39 5.82
CA SER A 199 -29.76 13.83 5.62
C SER A 199 -28.71 14.76 6.22
N ASP A 200 -28.09 14.38 7.35
CA ASP A 200 -27.04 15.15 8.03
C ASP A 200 -25.63 14.67 7.68
N PHE A 201 -25.51 13.52 7.01
CA PHE A 201 -24.23 12.85 6.77
C PHE A 201 -23.20 13.74 6.07
N PRO A 202 -23.51 14.48 4.98
CA PRO A 202 -22.53 15.33 4.31
C PRO A 202 -22.01 16.42 5.23
N ARG A 203 -22.91 17.10 5.94
CA ARG A 203 -22.60 18.21 6.86
C ARG A 203 -21.66 17.79 7.99
N ILE A 204 -21.76 16.54 8.46
CA ILE A 204 -20.95 16.03 9.57
C ILE A 204 -19.66 15.37 9.06
N ILE A 205 -19.76 14.46 8.10
CA ILE A 205 -18.63 13.62 7.68
C ILE A 205 -17.61 14.40 6.87
N PHE A 206 -18.02 15.44 6.13
CA PHE A 206 -17.08 16.23 5.34
C PHE A 206 -16.15 17.09 6.22
N ASN A 207 -16.51 17.31 7.49
CA ASN A 207 -15.62 17.94 8.48
C ASN A 207 -14.62 16.95 9.10
N LEU A 208 -14.86 15.64 8.97
CA LEU A 208 -14.01 14.59 9.55
C LEU A 208 -13.10 13.92 8.53
N ILE A 209 -13.39 14.05 7.24
CA ILE A 209 -12.66 13.40 6.16
C ILE A 209 -12.45 14.41 5.04
N ASP A 210 -11.24 14.44 4.49
CA ASP A 210 -11.01 15.11 3.21
C ASP A 210 -11.67 14.29 2.10
N THR A 211 -12.86 14.72 1.69
CA THR A 211 -13.69 13.99 0.72
C THR A 211 -13.07 13.92 -0.66
N LYS A 212 -12.29 14.93 -1.05
CA LYS A 212 -11.57 14.95 -2.33
C LYS A 212 -10.48 13.89 -2.31
N LYS A 213 -9.64 13.87 -1.28
CA LYS A 213 -8.59 12.86 -1.11
C LYS A 213 -9.17 11.45 -1.00
N TYR A 214 -10.29 11.30 -0.28
CA TYR A 214 -10.97 10.02 -0.18
C TYR A 214 -11.53 9.55 -1.54
N ALA A 215 -12.13 10.45 -2.32
CA ALA A 215 -12.62 10.13 -3.66
C ALA A 215 -11.48 9.76 -4.63
N GLN A 216 -10.34 10.45 -4.55
CA GLN A 216 -9.12 10.10 -5.30
C GLN A 216 -8.59 8.73 -4.89
N TRP A 217 -8.51 8.43 -3.59
CA TRP A 217 -8.13 7.11 -3.10
C TRP A 217 -9.09 6.03 -3.59
N LEU A 218 -10.41 6.25 -3.49
CA LEU A 218 -11.41 5.31 -3.94
C LEU A 218 -11.27 5.04 -5.44
N ALA A 219 -11.03 6.08 -6.25
CA ALA A 219 -10.82 5.93 -7.69
C ALA A 219 -9.55 5.11 -7.98
N GLY A 220 -8.45 5.40 -7.28
CA GLY A 220 -7.21 4.62 -7.39
C GLY A 220 -7.38 3.16 -6.99
N ALA A 221 -8.09 2.88 -5.89
CA ALA A 221 -8.33 1.53 -5.40
C ALA A 221 -9.21 0.72 -6.38
N VAL A 222 -10.22 1.36 -6.96
CA VAL A 222 -11.11 0.75 -7.95
C VAL A 222 -10.40 0.54 -9.29
N CYS A 223 -9.53 1.45 -9.72
CA CYS A 223 -8.71 1.29 -10.93
C CYS A 223 -7.68 0.16 -10.80
N THR A 224 -6.88 0.16 -9.73
CA THR A 224 -5.83 -0.84 -9.48
C THR A 224 -6.36 -2.21 -9.05
N MET A 225 -7.57 -2.25 -8.50
CA MET A 225 -8.30 -3.43 -8.03
C MET A 225 -7.65 -4.19 -6.86
N ASN A 226 -7.10 -3.47 -5.88
CA ASN A 226 -6.75 -4.11 -4.61
C ASN A 226 -8.03 -4.57 -3.89
N ASN A 227 -8.32 -5.87 -3.95
CA ASN A 227 -9.57 -6.43 -3.42
C ASN A 227 -9.71 -6.27 -1.90
N ASP A 228 -8.59 -6.34 -1.18
CA ASP A 228 -8.57 -6.27 0.28
C ASP A 228 -8.34 -4.83 0.77
N GLY A 229 -7.95 -3.93 -0.14
CA GLY A 229 -7.69 -2.49 0.07
C GLY A 229 -8.81 -1.68 0.72
N PHE A 230 -10.04 -2.19 0.75
CA PHE A 230 -11.19 -1.48 1.31
C PHE A 230 -11.35 -1.67 2.83
N THR A 231 -10.77 -2.74 3.38
CA THR A 231 -10.88 -3.06 4.82
C THR A 231 -9.53 -3.47 5.45
N HIS A 232 -8.47 -3.32 4.67
CA HIS A 232 -7.09 -3.68 4.94
C HIS A 232 -6.20 -2.87 4.00
N ASN A 233 -4.88 -2.97 4.11
CA ASN A 233 -3.98 -2.43 3.07
C ASN A 233 -4.08 -0.90 2.92
N TYR A 234 -4.32 -0.20 4.04
CA TYR A 234 -4.26 1.26 4.11
C TYR A 234 -3.85 1.74 5.50
N ALA A 235 -3.43 3.01 5.59
CA ALA A 235 -3.29 3.76 6.82
C ALA A 235 -4.27 4.94 6.83
N LEU A 236 -4.72 5.32 8.03
CA LEU A 236 -5.45 6.55 8.29
C LEU A 236 -4.51 7.56 8.89
N TYR A 237 -4.37 8.71 8.25
CA TYR A 237 -3.67 9.87 8.80
C TYR A 237 -4.72 10.93 9.14
N ARG A 238 -4.72 11.45 10.37
CA ARG A 238 -5.50 12.64 10.72
C ARG A 238 -4.59 13.84 10.70
N ASN A 239 -4.86 14.79 9.82
CA ASN A 239 -4.14 16.04 9.74
C ASN A 239 -4.54 16.94 10.92
N SER A 240 -3.57 17.36 11.75
CA SER A 240 -3.88 18.15 12.95
C SER A 240 -4.27 19.60 12.66
N ASN A 241 -4.00 20.12 11.45
CA ASN A 241 -4.42 21.47 11.08
C ASN A 241 -5.86 21.48 10.55
N THR A 242 -6.21 20.53 9.68
CA THR A 242 -7.56 20.45 9.09
C THR A 242 -8.52 19.61 9.92
N GLU A 243 -8.01 18.84 10.87
CA GLU A 243 -8.74 17.88 11.71
C GLU A 243 -9.39 16.71 10.96
N GLN A 244 -9.10 16.60 9.66
CA GLN A 244 -9.67 15.60 8.77
C GLN A 244 -8.77 14.37 8.62
N PHE A 245 -9.40 13.23 8.36
CA PHE A 245 -8.75 11.99 7.98
C PHE A 245 -8.51 11.91 6.47
N GLU A 246 -7.35 11.36 6.10
CA GLU A 246 -6.97 10.96 4.76
C GLU A 246 -6.58 9.47 4.75
N ILE A 247 -6.80 8.79 3.62
CA ILE A 247 -6.37 7.40 3.41
C ILE A 247 -5.03 7.39 2.69
N ILE A 248 -4.10 6.55 3.17
CA ILE A 248 -2.80 6.28 2.55
C ILE A 248 -2.78 4.79 2.15
N PRO A 249 -2.55 4.42 0.88
CA PRO A 249 -2.52 3.02 0.44
C PRO A 249 -1.27 2.30 0.96
N TRP A 250 -1.39 1.00 1.21
CA TRP A 250 -0.31 0.12 1.66
C TRP A 250 -0.49 -1.29 1.12
N ASP A 251 0.57 -2.02 0.74
CA ASP A 251 0.48 -3.43 0.30
C ASP A 251 -0.46 -3.66 -0.90
N TYR A 252 -0.07 -3.13 -2.07
CA TYR A 252 -0.84 -3.16 -3.33
C TYR A 252 -0.24 -4.12 -4.38
N ASP A 253 0.29 -5.27 -3.98
CA ASP A 253 0.85 -6.30 -4.88
C ASP A 253 -0.24 -7.12 -5.61
N GLY A 254 -1.36 -7.41 -4.93
CA GLY A 254 -2.54 -8.08 -5.48
C GLY A 254 -3.42 -7.19 -6.36
N THR A 255 -2.85 -6.64 -7.43
CA THR A 255 -3.45 -5.61 -8.30
C THR A 255 -3.17 -5.87 -9.78
N TRP A 256 -3.59 -4.97 -10.68
CA TRP A 256 -3.23 -4.97 -12.11
C TRP A 256 -3.37 -6.34 -12.80
N GLY A 257 -4.53 -6.96 -12.64
CA GLY A 257 -4.86 -8.24 -13.27
C GLY A 257 -4.34 -9.48 -12.52
N ARG A 258 -3.75 -9.36 -11.32
CA ARG A 258 -3.39 -10.50 -10.47
C ARG A 258 -4.00 -10.42 -9.08
N LYS A 259 -4.30 -11.59 -8.51
CA LYS A 259 -4.70 -11.74 -7.10
C LYS A 259 -3.44 -11.80 -6.24
N ILE A 260 -3.62 -11.70 -4.92
CA ILE A 260 -2.53 -11.86 -3.93
C ILE A 260 -1.82 -13.23 -4.02
N SER A 261 -2.47 -14.25 -4.57
CA SER A 261 -1.87 -15.57 -4.84
C SER A 261 -0.91 -15.59 -6.03
N GLY A 262 -0.89 -14.52 -6.84
CA GLY A 262 -0.20 -14.44 -8.13
C GLY A 262 -1.04 -14.91 -9.32
N SER A 263 -2.23 -15.52 -9.12
CA SER A 263 -3.10 -15.96 -10.22
C SER A 263 -3.80 -14.80 -10.92
N ILE A 264 -4.22 -14.98 -12.17
CA ILE A 264 -5.00 -13.98 -12.91
C ILE A 264 -6.29 -13.57 -12.17
N MET A 265 -6.57 -12.28 -12.16
CA MET A 265 -7.76 -11.66 -11.60
C MET A 265 -8.60 -11.06 -12.73
N LYS A 266 -9.89 -11.41 -12.77
CA LYS A 266 -10.83 -10.82 -13.73
C LYS A 266 -10.98 -9.32 -13.48
N TYR A 267 -11.03 -8.52 -14.53
CA TYR A 267 -11.14 -7.05 -14.50
C TYR A 267 -12.43 -6.51 -13.86
N ASN A 268 -13.40 -7.35 -13.50
CA ASN A 268 -14.67 -6.97 -12.88
C ASN A 268 -14.81 -7.39 -11.41
N TYR A 269 -13.74 -7.90 -10.79
CA TYR A 269 -13.72 -8.43 -9.42
C TYR A 269 -14.02 -7.40 -8.32
N VAL A 270 -13.70 -6.12 -8.56
CA VAL A 270 -14.03 -4.98 -7.70
C VAL A 270 -15.07 -4.11 -8.40
N PRO A 271 -16.26 -3.89 -7.83
CA PRO A 271 -17.27 -2.98 -8.37
C PRO A 271 -16.79 -1.52 -8.45
N ILE A 272 -17.49 -0.69 -9.23
CA ILE A 272 -17.18 0.75 -9.33
C ILE A 272 -17.29 1.47 -7.97
N GLY A 273 -18.19 1.05 -7.08
CA GLY A 273 -18.32 1.63 -5.74
C GLY A 273 -17.32 1.09 -4.70
N GLY A 274 -16.39 0.22 -5.10
CA GLY A 274 -15.55 -0.53 -4.17
C GLY A 274 -16.29 -1.69 -3.50
N LYS A 275 -15.92 -2.03 -2.27
CA LYS A 275 -16.55 -3.10 -1.48
C LYS A 275 -17.50 -2.53 -0.43
N GLU A 276 -18.72 -3.06 -0.39
CA GLU A 276 -19.75 -2.70 0.59
C GLU A 276 -19.35 -2.99 2.04
N THR A 277 -18.37 -3.87 2.25
CA THR A 277 -17.81 -4.12 3.59
C THR A 277 -17.11 -2.89 4.18
N ASN A 278 -16.75 -1.89 3.37
CA ASN A 278 -16.33 -0.58 3.84
C ASN A 278 -17.56 0.33 4.02
N GLN A 279 -17.97 0.52 5.28
CA GLN A 279 -19.18 1.26 5.63
C GLN A 279 -19.13 2.73 5.16
N LEU A 280 -17.96 3.35 5.22
CA LEU A 280 -17.77 4.74 4.87
C LEU A 280 -17.99 4.96 3.36
N SER A 281 -17.35 4.16 2.51
CA SER A 281 -17.57 4.21 1.05
C SER A 281 -19.03 3.95 0.69
N PHE A 282 -19.65 2.95 1.34
CA PHE A 282 -21.06 2.63 1.11
C PHE A 282 -22.00 3.81 1.39
N LEU A 283 -21.77 4.55 2.48
CA LEU A 283 -22.58 5.71 2.85
C LEU A 283 -22.23 6.97 2.03
N LEU A 284 -20.94 7.23 1.77
CA LEU A 284 -20.52 8.34 0.93
C LEU A 284 -21.11 8.25 -0.49
N LEU A 285 -21.20 7.05 -1.07
CA LEU A 285 -21.81 6.84 -2.37
C LEU A 285 -23.35 7.01 -2.37
N GLN A 286 -23.99 7.14 -1.21
CA GLN A 286 -25.40 7.53 -1.09
C GLN A 286 -25.59 9.05 -1.05
N VAL A 287 -24.51 9.82 -0.86
CA VAL A 287 -24.53 11.29 -0.91
C VAL A 287 -24.37 11.78 -2.36
N PRO A 288 -25.34 12.54 -2.93
CA PRO A 288 -25.26 13.00 -4.32
C PRO A 288 -24.03 13.84 -4.65
N GLU A 289 -23.63 14.75 -3.75
CA GLU A 289 -22.45 15.61 -3.93
C GLU A 289 -21.16 14.79 -4.02
N PHE A 290 -20.96 13.84 -3.09
CA PHE A 290 -19.79 12.97 -3.12
C PHE A 290 -19.80 12.06 -4.35
N ARG A 291 -20.96 11.51 -4.73
CA ARG A 291 -21.10 10.66 -5.92
C ARG A 291 -20.70 11.41 -7.19
N LYS A 292 -21.12 12.67 -7.32
CA LYS A 292 -20.73 13.55 -8.44
C LYS A 292 -19.22 13.82 -8.44
N LEU A 293 -18.65 14.17 -7.27
CA LEU A 293 -17.20 14.37 -7.12
C LEU A 293 -16.41 13.12 -7.53
N TYR A 294 -16.79 11.96 -7.00
CA TYR A 294 -16.16 10.68 -7.30
C TYR A 294 -16.27 10.32 -8.79
N ARG A 295 -17.45 10.50 -9.40
CA ARG A 295 -17.67 10.27 -10.83
C ARG A 295 -16.72 11.11 -11.67
N ASN A 296 -16.63 12.42 -11.40
CA ASN A 296 -15.81 13.34 -12.17
C ASN A 296 -14.32 12.96 -12.08
N ILE A 297 -13.83 12.65 -10.88
CA ILE A 297 -12.45 12.20 -10.67
C ILE A 297 -12.20 10.91 -11.44
N LEU A 298 -13.09 9.92 -11.32
CA LEU A 298 -12.91 8.64 -12.00
C LEU A 298 -12.92 8.82 -13.54
N GLU A 299 -13.86 9.60 -14.06
CA GLU A 299 -13.96 9.89 -15.50
C GLU A 299 -12.67 10.56 -16.02
N GLU A 300 -12.17 11.58 -15.33
CA GLU A 300 -10.89 12.22 -15.65
C GLU A 300 -9.73 11.21 -15.66
N LEU A 301 -9.63 10.36 -14.62
CA LEU A 301 -8.56 9.38 -14.53
C LEU A 301 -8.59 8.37 -15.67
N LEU A 302 -9.78 7.93 -16.10
CA LEU A 302 -9.94 6.96 -17.18
C LEU A 302 -9.55 7.51 -18.56
N GLU A 303 -9.53 8.83 -18.73
CA GLU A 303 -9.07 9.49 -19.97
C GLU A 303 -7.61 9.95 -19.92
N THR A 304 -7.03 10.07 -18.71
CA THR A 304 -5.70 10.65 -18.52
C THR A 304 -4.70 9.65 -17.95
N LYS A 305 -4.77 9.38 -16.65
CA LYS A 305 -3.72 8.68 -15.88
C LYS A 305 -3.89 7.17 -15.86
N PHE A 306 -5.11 6.64 -15.89
CA PHE A 306 -5.39 5.21 -15.97
C PHE A 306 -5.53 4.74 -17.42
N THR A 307 -4.50 5.02 -18.21
CA THR A 307 -4.43 4.69 -19.62
C THR A 307 -3.14 3.94 -19.91
N VAL A 308 -3.16 3.08 -20.94
CA VAL A 308 -1.94 2.38 -21.37
C VAL A 308 -0.85 3.39 -21.74
N PRO A 309 -1.08 4.43 -22.57
CA PRO A 309 -0.04 5.41 -22.90
C PRO A 309 0.61 6.08 -21.69
N TYR A 310 -0.16 6.47 -20.67
CA TYR A 310 0.39 7.09 -19.46
C TYR A 310 1.26 6.13 -18.64
N LEU A 311 0.83 4.87 -18.51
CA LEU A 311 1.48 3.88 -17.66
C LEU A 311 2.60 3.11 -18.37
N THR A 312 2.68 3.14 -19.71
CA THR A 312 3.67 2.42 -20.51
C THR A 312 5.08 2.69 -20.00
N ASN A 313 5.49 3.97 -19.91
CA ASN A 313 6.86 4.31 -19.52
C ASN A 313 7.21 3.79 -18.12
N LYS A 314 6.29 3.86 -17.15
CA LYS A 314 6.52 3.35 -15.78
C LYS A 314 6.73 1.83 -15.80
N VAL A 315 5.85 1.11 -16.49
CA VAL A 315 5.90 -0.36 -16.59
C VAL A 315 7.15 -0.82 -17.34
N THR A 316 7.43 -0.26 -18.51
CA THR A 316 8.56 -0.69 -19.35
C THR A 316 9.90 -0.35 -18.70
N SER A 317 10.04 0.82 -18.07
CA SER A 317 11.28 1.22 -17.39
C SER A 317 11.59 0.30 -16.21
N MET A 318 10.59 -0.01 -15.37
CA MET A 318 10.77 -0.96 -14.26
C MET A 318 11.09 -2.35 -14.78
N HIS A 319 10.36 -2.83 -15.78
CA HIS A 319 10.58 -4.15 -16.39
C HIS A 319 12.01 -4.29 -16.95
N GLN A 320 12.45 -3.33 -17.77
CA GLN A 320 13.78 -3.33 -18.37
C GLN A 320 14.89 -3.28 -17.32
N ALA A 321 14.73 -2.44 -16.30
CA ALA A 321 15.71 -2.31 -15.24
C ALA A 321 15.80 -3.57 -14.37
N LEU A 322 14.66 -4.21 -14.04
CA LEU A 322 14.62 -5.39 -13.18
C LEU A 322 15.11 -6.65 -13.86
N ARG A 323 14.89 -6.82 -15.17
CA ARG A 323 15.13 -8.07 -15.89
C ARG A 323 16.53 -8.67 -15.67
N PRO A 324 17.66 -7.92 -15.78
CA PRO A 324 19.00 -8.46 -15.51
C PRO A 324 19.17 -8.98 -14.07
N HIS A 325 18.49 -8.38 -13.10
CA HIS A 325 18.56 -8.77 -11.70
C HIS A 325 17.68 -10.00 -11.40
N ILE A 326 16.54 -10.14 -12.09
CA ILE A 326 15.68 -11.33 -11.98
C ILE A 326 16.40 -12.58 -12.49
N LEU A 327 17.20 -12.48 -13.56
CA LEU A 327 18.02 -13.59 -14.07
C LEU A 327 19.03 -14.11 -13.04
N GLN A 328 19.47 -13.25 -12.11
CA GLN A 328 20.38 -13.62 -11.02
C GLN A 328 19.64 -14.03 -9.74
N ASP A 329 18.36 -13.67 -9.60
CA ASP A 329 17.56 -13.94 -8.40
C ASP A 329 17.34 -15.45 -8.22
N PRO A 330 17.87 -16.08 -7.15
CA PRO A 330 17.78 -17.53 -6.92
C PRO A 330 16.35 -18.03 -6.65
N PHE A 331 15.39 -17.11 -6.49
CA PHE A 331 13.99 -17.40 -6.25
C PHE A 331 13.10 -17.14 -7.46
N LYS A 332 13.55 -16.36 -8.46
CA LYS A 332 12.71 -15.89 -9.57
C LYS A 332 13.25 -16.23 -10.96
N LYS A 333 14.55 -16.52 -11.10
CA LYS A 333 15.18 -16.78 -12.42
C LYS A 333 14.54 -17.88 -13.27
N LYS A 334 13.86 -18.86 -12.64
CA LYS A 334 13.18 -19.96 -13.36
C LYS A 334 11.86 -19.52 -14.01
N ASP A 335 11.31 -18.40 -13.57
CA ASP A 335 10.02 -17.86 -14.00
C ASP A 335 10.20 -16.63 -14.92
N ILE A 336 11.36 -16.50 -15.57
CA ILE A 336 11.70 -15.32 -16.38
C ILE A 336 10.70 -15.07 -17.52
N GLU A 337 10.21 -16.12 -18.17
CA GLU A 337 9.20 -16.00 -19.23
C GLU A 337 7.86 -15.47 -18.68
N ILE A 338 7.52 -15.83 -17.44
CA ILE A 338 6.32 -15.27 -16.78
C ILE A 338 6.55 -13.79 -16.53
N PHE A 339 7.71 -13.40 -15.99
CA PHE A 339 8.07 -11.99 -15.75
C PHE A 339 8.04 -11.16 -17.04
N ASP A 340 8.61 -11.69 -18.14
CA ASP A 340 8.69 -11.03 -19.45
C ASP A 340 7.30 -10.78 -20.06
N GLY A 341 6.30 -11.60 -19.72
CA GLY A 341 4.91 -11.42 -20.13
C GLY A 341 4.09 -10.43 -19.29
N GLU A 342 4.58 -10.00 -18.12
CA GLU A 342 3.80 -9.17 -17.19
C GLU A 342 3.40 -7.79 -17.68
N PRO A 343 4.23 -7.07 -18.47
CA PRO A 343 3.81 -5.80 -19.07
C PRO A 343 2.50 -5.92 -19.85
N GLU A 344 2.34 -6.95 -20.68
CA GLU A 344 1.12 -7.11 -21.47
C GLU A 344 -0.08 -7.52 -20.60
N VAL A 345 0.13 -8.35 -19.56
CA VAL A 345 -0.94 -8.66 -18.58
C VAL A 345 -1.48 -7.37 -17.95
N ILE A 346 -0.59 -6.44 -17.60
CA ILE A 346 -0.97 -5.14 -17.02
C ILE A 346 -1.68 -4.25 -18.04
N PHE A 347 -1.16 -4.15 -19.27
CA PHE A 347 -1.78 -3.31 -20.30
C PHE A 347 -3.15 -3.83 -20.74
N GLN A 348 -3.30 -5.14 -20.91
CA GLN A 348 -4.57 -5.77 -21.20
C GLN A 348 -5.57 -5.55 -20.06
N PHE A 349 -5.11 -5.69 -18.80
CA PHE A 349 -5.93 -5.36 -17.64
C PHE A 349 -6.41 -3.91 -17.66
N ILE A 350 -5.55 -2.93 -17.97
CA ILE A 350 -5.92 -1.52 -18.04
C ILE A 350 -7.01 -1.32 -19.11
N ARG A 351 -6.85 -1.89 -20.30
CA ARG A 351 -7.85 -1.80 -21.38
C ARG A 351 -9.21 -2.34 -20.94
N ASP A 352 -9.23 -3.56 -20.40
CA ASP A 352 -10.48 -4.21 -19.99
C ASP A 352 -11.13 -3.51 -18.79
N ARG A 353 -10.31 -3.07 -17.83
CA ARG A 353 -10.78 -2.38 -16.63
C ARG A 353 -11.36 -1.01 -16.98
N THR A 354 -10.71 -0.25 -17.87
CA THR A 354 -11.23 1.03 -18.37
C THR A 354 -12.56 0.84 -19.09
N ALA A 355 -12.67 -0.14 -19.99
CA ALA A 355 -13.92 -0.45 -20.67
C ALA A 355 -15.04 -0.84 -19.70
N TYR A 356 -14.73 -1.63 -18.68
CA TYR A 356 -15.67 -1.96 -17.60
C TYR A 356 -16.11 -0.71 -16.84
N LEU A 357 -15.18 0.11 -16.35
CA LEU A 357 -15.49 1.27 -15.51
C LEU A 357 -16.28 2.34 -16.27
N LYS A 358 -15.93 2.65 -17.53
CA LYS A 358 -16.71 3.57 -18.38
C LYS A 358 -18.18 3.14 -18.51
N LYS A 359 -18.43 1.83 -18.72
CA LYS A 359 -19.81 1.28 -18.76
C LYS A 359 -20.55 1.37 -17.43
N ARG A 360 -19.81 1.43 -16.31
CA ARG A 360 -20.37 1.50 -14.95
C ARG A 360 -20.54 2.92 -14.42
N LEU A 361 -19.97 3.95 -15.06
CA LEU A 361 -20.16 5.35 -14.65
C LEU A 361 -21.63 5.75 -14.52
N LYS A 362 -22.52 5.18 -15.35
CA LYS A 362 -23.98 5.42 -15.27
C LYS A 362 -24.61 5.11 -13.90
N TYR A 363 -24.03 4.21 -13.11
CA TYR A 363 -24.51 3.89 -11.76
C TYR A 363 -24.14 4.95 -10.72
N LEU A 364 -23.38 5.98 -11.12
CA LEU A 364 -23.06 7.14 -10.30
C LEU A 364 -23.95 8.37 -10.63
N ASN A 365 -24.96 8.22 -11.48
CA ASN A 365 -25.80 9.33 -11.96
C ASN A 365 -27.09 9.53 -11.16
N SER A 366 -27.56 8.45 -10.51
CA SER A 366 -28.74 8.40 -9.66
C SER A 366 -28.40 8.87 -8.26
#